data_AF-A0A0Q8JMT9-F1
#
_entry.id   AF-A0A0Q8JMT9-F1
#
_cell.length_a   1.000
_cell.length_b   1.000
_cell.length_c   1.000
_cell.angle_alpha   90.00
_cell.angle_beta   90.00
_cell.angle_gamma   90.00
#
_symmetry.space_group_name_H-M   'P 1'
#
loop_
_entity.id
_entity.type
_entity.pdbx_description
1 polymer ?
#
loop_
_entity_poly.entity_id
_entity_poly.type
_entity_poly.pdbx_seq_one_letter_code
_entity_poly.pdbx_strand_id
1 'polypeptide(L)'
;MTEPAQSQAFRDFEHSIKDAQDLLDHYDVLNKDAQPPPVAEVLKRTSLVMALTALETYVEDRMLEAAGRVIGIDPGAGRLATFYRRSLEQHLKQFHAPSVERIRKLFKTFLDIDVTEGWNWNNFSPERARGELDKINQKRGLVAHRSSRPRVGDSKAHAVTREELKKHIRFIRDLVAATENYLAEKI
;
A
#
# COMPACT_ATOMS: atom_id res chain seq x y z
N MET A 1 -0.52 -28.33 9.61
CA MET A 1 0.19 -27.21 8.97
C MET A 1 -0.16 -25.96 9.76
N THR A 2 0.77 -25.45 10.55
CA THR A 2 0.62 -24.14 11.20
C THR A 2 0.72 -23.06 10.14
N GLU A 3 -0.28 -22.17 10.06
CA GLU A 3 -0.16 -20.96 9.23
C GLU A 3 1.14 -20.23 9.60
N PRO A 4 1.91 -19.73 8.61
CA PRO A 4 3.09 -18.94 8.92
C PRO A 4 2.68 -17.73 9.77
N ALA A 5 3.42 -17.49 10.85
CA ALA A 5 3.16 -16.36 11.72
C ALA A 5 3.28 -15.04 10.92
N GLN A 6 2.18 -14.29 10.85
CA GLN A 6 2.12 -13.00 10.15
C GLN A 6 3.07 -11.98 10.79
N SER A 7 3.69 -11.12 9.96
CA SER A 7 4.58 -10.05 10.42
C SER A 7 3.88 -9.03 11.31
N GLN A 8 4.65 -8.21 12.03
CA GLN A 8 4.07 -7.09 12.77
C GLN A 8 3.57 -6.02 11.77
N ALA A 9 4.33 -5.75 10.72
CA ALA A 9 3.96 -4.88 9.60
C ALA A 9 2.60 -5.24 8.99
N PHE A 10 2.30 -6.52 8.81
CA PHE A 10 0.99 -6.97 8.32
C PHE A 10 -0.15 -6.66 9.30
N ARG A 11 0.07 -6.87 10.61
CA ARG A 11 -0.92 -6.54 11.64
C ARG A 11 -1.19 -5.04 11.71
N ASP A 12 -0.13 -4.23 11.61
CA ASP A 12 -0.25 -2.77 11.62
C ASP A 12 -0.93 -2.27 10.34
N PHE A 13 -0.61 -2.87 9.19
CA PHE A 13 -1.33 -2.63 7.93
C PHE A 13 -2.83 -2.92 8.05
N GLU A 14 -3.22 -4.07 8.62
CA GLU A 14 -4.62 -4.45 8.81
C GLU A 14 -5.38 -3.45 9.70
N HIS A 15 -4.68 -2.74 10.59
CA HIS A 15 -5.24 -1.62 11.32
C HIS A 15 -5.32 -0.36 10.45
N SER A 16 -4.22 0.08 9.83
CA SER A 16 -4.19 1.32 9.05
C SER A 16 -5.10 1.31 7.83
N ILE A 17 -5.29 0.15 7.17
CA ILE A 17 -6.17 0.04 6.01
C ILE A 17 -7.66 0.18 6.38
N LYS A 18 -8.02 0.04 7.68
CA LYS A 18 -9.39 0.28 8.16
C LYS A 18 -9.77 1.75 8.04
N ASP A 19 -8.84 2.68 8.25
CA ASP A 19 -9.13 4.12 8.08
C ASP A 19 -9.63 4.43 6.66
N ALA A 20 -9.05 3.78 5.64
CA ALA A 20 -9.52 3.90 4.27
C ALA A 20 -10.92 3.32 4.08
N GLN A 21 -11.24 2.21 4.75
CA GLN A 21 -12.56 1.59 4.72
C GLN A 21 -13.61 2.45 5.44
N ASP A 22 -13.30 2.96 6.62
CA ASP A 22 -14.19 3.78 7.43
C ASP A 22 -14.56 5.09 6.70
N LEU A 23 -13.61 5.69 5.97
CA LEU A 23 -13.89 6.85 5.11
C LEU A 23 -14.86 6.52 3.97
N LEU A 24 -14.77 5.32 3.39
CA LEU A 24 -15.69 4.86 2.36
C LEU A 24 -17.07 4.53 2.93
N ASP A 25 -17.12 3.93 4.12
CA ASP A 25 -18.38 3.61 4.79
C ASP A 25 -19.08 4.90 5.25
N HIS A 26 -18.32 5.91 5.69
CA HIS A 26 -18.85 7.23 6.00
C HIS A 26 -19.39 7.95 4.75
N TYR A 27 -18.74 7.78 3.59
CA TYR A 27 -19.31 8.21 2.31
C TYR A 27 -20.65 7.53 2.05
N ASP A 28 -20.76 6.22 2.25
CA ASP A 28 -22.01 5.49 2.02
C ASP A 28 -23.13 5.98 2.95
N VAL A 29 -22.83 6.35 4.20
CA VAL A 29 -23.81 6.93 5.14
C VAL A 29 -24.31 8.30 4.67
N LEU A 30 -23.40 9.20 4.28
CA LEU A 30 -23.74 10.56 3.86
C LEU A 30 -24.46 10.64 2.51
N ASN A 31 -24.37 9.59 1.68
CA ASN A 31 -25.03 9.54 0.37
C ASN A 31 -26.35 8.76 0.34
N LYS A 32 -26.89 8.40 1.51
CA LYS A 32 -28.25 7.83 1.58
C LYS A 32 -29.32 8.88 1.29
N ASP A 33 -29.02 10.16 1.50
CA ASP A 33 -29.93 11.27 1.23
C ASP A 33 -29.89 11.68 -0.25
N ALA A 34 -31.02 12.16 -0.78
CA ALA A 34 -31.25 12.40 -2.22
C ALA A 34 -30.29 13.41 -2.90
N GLN A 35 -29.46 14.12 -2.13
CA GLN A 35 -28.47 15.04 -2.68
C GLN A 35 -27.14 14.95 -1.88
N PRO A 36 -26.15 14.21 -2.40
CA PRO A 36 -24.79 14.13 -1.86
C PRO A 36 -24.20 15.52 -1.56
N PRO A 37 -23.78 15.80 -0.32
CA PRO A 37 -23.06 17.03 -0.06
C PRO A 37 -21.69 17.00 -0.78
N PRO A 38 -21.16 18.12 -1.30
CA PRO A 38 -19.87 18.15 -2.00
C PRO A 38 -18.68 17.59 -1.21
N VAL A 39 -18.79 17.54 0.13
CA VAL A 39 -17.81 16.92 1.04
C VAL A 39 -17.70 15.40 0.85
N ALA A 40 -18.76 14.72 0.39
CA ALA A 40 -18.76 13.28 0.18
C ALA A 40 -17.68 12.87 -0.86
N GLU A 41 -17.50 13.67 -1.93
CA GLU A 41 -16.45 13.41 -2.92
C GLU A 41 -15.02 13.55 -2.36
N VAL A 42 -14.84 14.34 -1.31
CA VAL A 42 -13.54 14.42 -0.60
C VAL A 42 -13.25 13.10 0.10
N LEU A 43 -14.24 12.45 0.72
CA LEU A 43 -14.05 11.20 1.45
C LEU A 43 -13.53 10.07 0.56
N LYS A 44 -14.08 9.89 -0.64
CA LYS A 44 -13.57 8.89 -1.60
C LYS A 44 -12.11 9.15 -1.98
N ARG A 45 -11.76 10.41 -2.23
CA ARG A 45 -10.40 10.80 -2.61
C ARG A 45 -9.42 10.58 -1.46
N THR A 46 -9.79 10.98 -0.25
CA THR A 46 -8.98 10.77 0.95
C THR A 46 -8.82 9.28 1.25
N SER A 47 -9.88 8.48 1.11
CA SER A 47 -9.83 7.02 1.28
C SER A 47 -8.80 6.36 0.36
N LEU A 48 -8.74 6.74 -0.93
CA LEU A 48 -7.70 6.23 -1.84
C LEU A 48 -6.29 6.60 -1.38
N VAL A 49 -6.11 7.84 -0.91
CA VAL A 49 -4.81 8.31 -0.39
C VAL A 49 -4.41 7.52 0.85
N MET A 50 -5.34 7.35 1.81
CA MET A 50 -5.09 6.57 3.03
C MET A 50 -4.75 5.11 2.72
N ALA A 51 -5.42 4.49 1.75
CA ALA A 51 -5.13 3.11 1.37
C ALA A 51 -3.70 2.93 0.81
N LEU A 52 -3.23 3.88 0.00
CA LEU A 52 -1.85 3.87 -0.51
C LEU A 52 -0.83 4.23 0.56
N THR A 53 -1.17 5.13 1.50
CA THR A 53 -0.33 5.42 2.65
C THR A 53 -0.17 4.19 3.55
N ALA A 54 -1.24 3.43 3.79
CA ALA A 54 -1.15 2.16 4.52
C ALA A 54 -0.23 1.14 3.81
N LEU A 55 -0.31 1.05 2.48
CA LEU A 55 0.61 0.20 1.70
C LEU A 55 2.07 0.68 1.77
N GLU A 56 2.29 1.99 1.74
CA GLU A 56 3.62 2.59 1.87
C GLU A 56 4.26 2.23 3.22
N THR A 57 3.55 2.48 4.32
CA THR A 57 3.98 2.12 5.67
C THR A 57 4.23 0.61 5.80
N TYR A 58 3.32 -0.22 5.29
CA TYR A 58 3.53 -1.68 5.27
C TYR A 58 4.86 -2.05 4.60
N VAL A 59 5.16 -1.49 3.42
CA VAL A 59 6.39 -1.83 2.70
C VAL A 59 7.64 -1.41 3.49
N GLU A 60 7.62 -0.23 4.09
CA GLU A 60 8.73 0.27 4.91
C GLU A 60 8.99 -0.62 6.12
N ASP A 61 7.94 -0.89 6.90
CA ASP A 61 8.03 -1.71 8.11
C ASP A 61 8.40 -3.16 7.76
N ARG A 62 7.80 -3.71 6.71
CA ARG A 62 8.08 -5.08 6.29
C ARG A 62 9.52 -5.25 5.82
N MET A 63 10.10 -4.23 5.19
CA MET A 63 11.51 -4.23 4.81
C MET A 63 12.45 -4.19 6.02
N LEU A 64 12.12 -3.39 7.04
CA LEU A 64 12.89 -3.36 8.29
C LEU A 64 12.86 -4.73 9.00
N GLU A 65 11.70 -5.38 9.03
CA GLU A 65 11.56 -6.72 9.60
C GLU A 65 12.34 -7.78 8.81
N ALA A 66 12.24 -7.78 7.47
CA ALA A 66 13.00 -8.70 6.62
C ALA A 66 14.51 -8.50 6.79
N ALA A 67 14.95 -7.24 6.77
CA ALA A 67 16.34 -6.87 7.00
C ALA A 67 16.86 -7.39 8.34
N GLY A 68 16.06 -7.29 9.41
CA GLY A 68 16.39 -7.81 10.74
C GLY A 68 16.68 -9.32 10.74
N ARG A 69 15.97 -10.10 9.91
CA ARG A 69 16.23 -11.54 9.74
C ARG A 69 17.55 -11.80 9.02
N VAL A 70 17.90 -10.99 8.02
CA VAL A 70 19.13 -11.13 7.22
C VAL A 70 20.39 -10.76 8.02
N ILE A 71 20.36 -9.65 8.76
CA ILE A 71 21.54 -9.16 9.50
C ILE A 71 21.70 -9.79 10.89
N GLY A 72 20.70 -10.56 11.35
CA GLY A 72 20.63 -11.10 12.69
C GLY A 72 20.19 -10.07 13.74
N ILE A 73 19.63 -10.56 14.86
CA ILE A 73 19.09 -9.72 15.96
C ILE A 73 20.21 -9.19 16.88
N ASP A 74 21.47 -9.58 16.67
CA ASP A 74 22.56 -9.32 17.62
C ASP A 74 22.91 -7.81 17.72
N PRO A 75 22.84 -7.21 18.93
CA PRO A 75 23.31 -5.83 19.20
C PRO A 75 24.78 -5.58 18.83
N GLY A 76 25.58 -6.63 18.63
CA GLY A 76 26.98 -6.59 18.23
C GLY A 76 27.28 -6.93 16.76
N ALA A 77 26.28 -6.94 15.85
CA ALA A 77 26.34 -7.47 14.47
C ALA A 77 27.40 -6.85 13.50
N GLY A 78 28.35 -6.09 14.03
CA GLY A 78 29.53 -5.62 13.34
C GLY A 78 29.27 -4.38 12.50
N ARG A 79 30.36 -3.88 11.90
CA ARG A 79 30.32 -2.68 11.05
C ARG A 79 29.42 -2.88 9.83
N LEU A 80 29.32 -4.10 9.30
CA LEU A 80 28.49 -4.42 8.13
C LEU A 80 26.99 -4.34 8.43
N ALA A 81 26.49 -4.97 9.51
CA ALA A 81 25.07 -4.86 9.86
C ALA A 81 24.67 -3.42 10.21
N THR A 82 25.56 -2.69 10.89
CA THR A 82 25.35 -1.25 11.18
C THR A 82 25.27 -0.43 9.89
N PHE A 83 26.17 -0.67 8.94
CA PHE A 83 26.15 -0.01 7.64
C PHE A 83 24.87 -0.34 6.86
N TYR A 84 24.51 -1.62 6.80
CA TYR A 84 23.30 -2.10 6.12
C TYR A 84 22.04 -1.43 6.69
N ARG A 85 21.86 -1.42 8.02
CA ARG A 85 20.69 -0.79 8.67
C ARG A 85 20.62 0.70 8.36
N ARG A 86 21.73 1.43 8.50
CA ARG A 86 21.78 2.87 8.19
C ARG A 86 21.49 3.15 6.72
N SER A 87 22.00 2.33 5.82
CA SER A 87 21.75 2.46 4.38
C SER A 87 20.28 2.22 4.04
N LEU A 88 19.66 1.21 4.66
CA LEU A 88 18.22 0.95 4.51
C LEU A 88 17.39 2.12 5.05
N GLU A 89 17.64 2.58 6.27
CA GLU A 89 16.93 3.73 6.85
C GLU A 89 17.03 4.99 5.97
N GLN A 90 18.18 5.24 5.35
CA GLN A 90 18.33 6.35 4.41
C GLN A 90 17.50 6.18 3.14
N HIS A 91 17.38 4.96 2.62
CA HIS A 91 16.54 4.67 1.46
C HIS A 91 15.05 4.78 1.79
N LEU A 92 14.63 4.29 2.96
CA LEU A 92 13.23 4.38 3.40
C LEU A 92 12.79 5.84 3.57
N LYS A 93 13.66 6.74 4.06
CA LYS A 93 13.36 8.18 4.13
C LYS A 93 13.02 8.81 2.77
N GLN A 94 13.46 8.22 1.67
CA GLN A 94 13.19 8.68 0.30
C GLN A 94 12.13 7.85 -0.41
N PHE A 95 11.61 6.81 0.25
CA PHE A 95 10.50 6.03 -0.25
C PHE A 95 9.25 6.90 -0.11
N HIS A 96 8.85 7.49 -1.24
CA HIS A 96 7.67 8.35 -1.32
C HIS A 96 6.73 7.76 -2.35
N ALA A 97 5.61 7.18 -1.93
CA ALA A 97 4.65 6.43 -2.73
C ALA A 97 5.11 5.03 -3.20
N PRO A 98 4.24 4.01 -3.03
CA PRO A 98 4.56 2.60 -3.28
C PRO A 98 4.36 2.22 -4.76
N SER A 99 5.22 2.71 -5.66
CA SER A 99 5.21 2.27 -7.06
C SER A 99 5.87 0.90 -7.23
N VAL A 100 5.50 0.18 -8.29
CA VAL A 100 6.08 -1.14 -8.61
C VAL A 100 7.60 -1.09 -8.65
N GLU A 101 8.14 -0.12 -9.39
CA GLU A 101 9.59 0.06 -9.56
C GLU A 101 10.29 0.29 -8.22
N ARG A 102 9.72 1.14 -7.35
CA ARG A 102 10.32 1.47 -6.05
C ARG A 102 10.29 0.28 -5.11
N ILE A 103 9.16 -0.42 -5.02
CA ILE A 103 9.05 -1.63 -4.21
C ILE A 103 10.05 -2.68 -4.70
N ARG A 104 10.05 -2.98 -6.01
CA ARG A 104 10.99 -3.94 -6.60
C ARG A 104 12.42 -3.57 -6.29
N LYS A 105 12.81 -2.32 -6.56
CA LYS A 105 14.18 -1.83 -6.35
C LYS A 105 14.59 -1.94 -4.89
N LEU A 106 13.71 -1.60 -3.96
CA LEU A 106 13.99 -1.66 -2.52
C LEU A 106 14.27 -3.11 -2.08
N PHE A 107 13.37 -4.05 -2.39
CA PHE A 107 13.55 -5.46 -2.04
C PHE A 107 14.76 -6.09 -2.75
N LYS A 108 14.98 -5.78 -4.04
CA LYS A 108 16.14 -6.26 -4.78
C LYS A 108 17.46 -5.76 -4.22
N THR A 109 17.53 -4.48 -3.85
CA THR A 109 18.78 -3.86 -3.38
C THR A 109 19.23 -4.44 -2.04
N PHE A 110 18.29 -4.69 -1.13
CA PHE A 110 18.60 -5.07 0.24
C PHE A 110 18.52 -6.58 0.48
N LEU A 111 17.62 -7.28 -0.20
CA LEU A 111 17.35 -8.71 0.06
C LEU A 111 17.65 -9.60 -1.15
N ASP A 112 18.07 -9.04 -2.30
CA ASP A 112 18.20 -9.73 -3.59
C ASP A 112 16.91 -10.45 -4.07
N ILE A 113 15.76 -10.06 -3.52
CA ILE A 113 14.47 -10.66 -3.84
C ILE A 113 13.68 -9.72 -4.74
N ASP A 114 13.19 -10.22 -5.88
CA ASP A 114 12.12 -9.52 -6.61
C ASP A 114 10.81 -9.91 -5.95
N VAL A 115 10.36 -9.08 -5.01
CA VAL A 115 9.11 -9.32 -4.28
C VAL A 115 7.89 -9.30 -5.19
N THR A 116 7.99 -8.62 -6.34
CA THR A 116 6.87 -8.46 -7.27
C THR A 116 6.59 -9.74 -8.06
N GLU A 117 7.49 -10.72 -8.04
CA GLU A 117 7.24 -12.08 -8.59
C GLU A 117 6.26 -12.86 -7.70
N GLY A 118 6.19 -12.53 -6.40
CA GLY A 118 5.26 -13.11 -5.44
C GLY A 118 3.82 -12.60 -5.56
N TRP A 119 3.58 -11.60 -6.41
CA TRP A 119 2.28 -10.97 -6.58
C TRP A 119 1.36 -11.80 -7.45
N ASN A 120 1.04 -13.00 -6.95
CA ASN A 120 0.21 -13.98 -7.61
C ASN A 120 -0.90 -14.46 -6.66
N TRP A 121 -2.14 -14.19 -7.01
CA TRP A 121 -3.31 -14.67 -6.26
C TRP A 121 -4.54 -14.70 -7.16
N ASN A 122 -5.41 -15.68 -6.97
CA ASN A 122 -6.67 -15.80 -7.73
C ASN A 122 -6.43 -15.65 -9.26
N ASN A 123 -6.95 -14.57 -9.85
CA ASN A 123 -6.83 -14.25 -11.28
C ASN A 123 -5.80 -13.15 -11.58
N PHE A 124 -4.95 -12.81 -10.62
CA PHE A 124 -3.85 -11.85 -10.78
C PHE A 124 -2.54 -12.60 -10.94
N SER A 125 -1.95 -12.50 -12.14
CA SER A 125 -0.53 -12.80 -12.35
C SER A 125 0.34 -11.64 -11.85
N PRO A 126 1.65 -11.88 -11.62
CA PRO A 126 2.61 -10.83 -11.28
C PRO A 126 2.53 -9.61 -12.21
N GLU A 127 2.46 -9.82 -13.53
CA GLU A 127 2.36 -8.75 -14.52
C GLU A 127 1.09 -7.93 -14.35
N ARG A 128 -0.04 -8.61 -14.13
CA ARG A 128 -1.33 -7.96 -13.95
C ARG A 128 -1.39 -7.17 -12.64
N ALA A 129 -0.83 -7.72 -11.56
CA ALA A 129 -0.77 -7.05 -10.27
C ALA A 129 0.08 -5.77 -10.35
N ARG A 130 1.26 -5.84 -10.99
CA ARG A 130 2.10 -4.66 -11.24
C ARG A 130 1.35 -3.58 -12.01
N GLY A 131 0.73 -3.96 -13.13
CA GLY A 131 -0.03 -3.03 -13.96
C GLY A 131 -1.21 -2.39 -13.21
N GLU A 132 -1.84 -3.12 -12.30
CA GLU A 132 -2.93 -2.57 -11.48
C GLU A 132 -2.43 -1.60 -10.40
N LEU A 133 -1.33 -1.93 -9.70
CA LEU A 133 -0.73 -1.02 -8.72
C LEU A 133 -0.26 0.29 -9.36
N ASP A 134 0.31 0.25 -10.56
CA ASP A 134 0.71 1.47 -11.28
C ASP A 134 -0.49 2.34 -11.64
N LYS A 135 -1.61 1.74 -12.09
CA LYS A 135 -2.86 2.47 -12.35
C LYS A 135 -3.40 3.15 -11.09
N ILE A 136 -3.37 2.45 -9.94
CA ILE A 136 -3.83 2.99 -8.67
C ILE A 136 -2.96 4.18 -8.24
N ASN A 137 -1.64 4.07 -8.36
CA ASN A 137 -0.70 5.16 -8.08
C ASN A 137 -0.93 6.38 -8.99
N GLN A 138 -1.14 6.17 -10.29
CA GLN A 138 -1.49 7.24 -11.23
C GLN A 138 -2.80 7.93 -10.82
N LYS A 139 -3.81 7.16 -10.44
CA LYS A 139 -5.11 7.69 -9.99
C LYS A 139 -4.96 8.52 -8.72
N ARG A 140 -4.11 8.12 -7.78
CA ARG A 140 -3.74 8.93 -6.61
C ARG A 140 -3.09 10.25 -6.99
N GLY A 141 -2.17 10.27 -7.95
CA GLY A 141 -1.57 11.50 -8.46
C GLY A 141 -2.61 12.48 -9.04
N LEU A 142 -3.57 11.97 -9.82
CA LEU A 142 -4.67 12.77 -10.38
C LEU A 142 -5.57 13.33 -9.27
N VAL A 143 -5.93 12.49 -8.31
CA VAL A 143 -6.78 12.86 -7.17
C VAL A 143 -6.10 13.89 -6.27
N ALA A 144 -4.82 13.72 -5.94
CA ALA A 144 -4.11 14.61 -5.03
C ALA A 144 -3.78 15.99 -5.65
N HIS A 145 -3.43 16.04 -6.94
CA HIS A 145 -2.92 17.27 -7.56
C HIS A 145 -3.93 18.02 -8.44
N ARG A 146 -4.91 17.34 -9.04
CA ARG A 146 -5.73 17.92 -10.12
C ARG A 146 -7.22 17.95 -9.84
N SER A 147 -7.66 17.42 -8.70
CA SER A 147 -9.08 17.40 -8.37
C SER A 147 -9.47 18.65 -7.57
N SER A 148 -9.85 19.72 -8.26
CA SER A 148 -10.47 20.88 -7.60
C SER A 148 -11.69 20.45 -6.78
N ARG A 149 -12.06 21.21 -5.73
CA ARG A 149 -13.35 20.99 -5.06
C ARG A 149 -14.47 21.12 -6.10
N PRO A 150 -15.40 20.16 -6.20
CA PRO A 150 -16.59 20.32 -7.04
C PRO A 150 -17.32 21.60 -6.62
N ARG A 151 -17.63 22.49 -7.57
CA ARG A 151 -18.51 23.63 -7.29
C ARG A 151 -19.95 23.13 -7.32
N VAL A 152 -20.82 23.77 -6.53
CA VAL A 152 -22.26 23.45 -6.54
C VAL A 152 -22.80 23.64 -7.96
N GLY A 153 -23.29 22.57 -8.58
CA GLY A 153 -23.80 22.56 -9.97
C GLY A 153 -22.84 21.95 -11.01
N ASP A 154 -21.60 21.59 -10.66
CA ASP A 154 -20.69 20.91 -11.59
C ASP A 154 -21.10 19.43 -11.76
N SER A 155 -21.46 19.02 -12.97
CA SER A 155 -21.67 17.60 -13.37
C SER A 155 -20.35 16.85 -13.58
N LYS A 156 -19.26 17.25 -12.91
CA LYS A 156 -17.94 16.64 -13.14
C LYS A 156 -17.95 15.18 -12.72
N ALA A 157 -17.52 14.32 -13.65
CA ALA A 157 -17.30 12.91 -13.43
C ALA A 157 -16.46 12.67 -12.16
N HIS A 158 -16.92 11.77 -11.31
CA HIS A 158 -16.23 11.38 -10.09
C HIS A 158 -14.78 10.95 -10.39
N ALA A 159 -13.80 11.55 -9.70
CA ALA A 159 -12.39 11.21 -9.90
C ALA A 159 -12.08 9.73 -9.56
N VAL A 160 -12.82 9.18 -8.59
CA VAL A 160 -12.89 7.75 -8.30
C VAL A 160 -14.33 7.42 -7.91
N THR A 161 -14.88 6.34 -8.47
CA THR A 161 -16.19 5.85 -8.06
C THR A 161 -16.09 5.02 -6.78
N ARG A 162 -17.22 4.84 -6.08
CA ARG A 162 -17.28 4.01 -4.88
C ARG A 162 -16.87 2.55 -5.16
N GLU A 163 -17.36 1.97 -6.25
CA GLU A 163 -17.03 0.60 -6.65
C GLU A 163 -15.56 0.43 -7.04
N GLU A 164 -14.98 1.39 -7.75
CA GLU A 164 -13.54 1.40 -8.03
C GLU A 164 -12.72 1.45 -6.74
N LEU A 165 -13.07 2.34 -5.81
CA LEU A 165 -12.36 2.48 -4.55
C LEU A 165 -12.42 1.20 -3.70
N LYS A 166 -13.60 0.57 -3.60
CA LYS A 166 -13.75 -0.73 -2.93
C LYS A 166 -12.85 -1.80 -3.55
N LYS A 167 -12.75 -1.84 -4.90
CA LYS A 167 -11.84 -2.74 -5.62
C LYS A 167 -10.38 -2.42 -5.33
N HIS A 168 -9.99 -1.14 -5.28
CA HIS A 168 -8.63 -0.73 -4.98
C HIS A 168 -8.21 -1.11 -3.55
N ILE A 169 -9.06 -0.87 -2.54
CA ILE A 169 -8.78 -1.28 -1.16
C ILE A 169 -8.61 -2.80 -1.07
N ARG A 170 -9.51 -3.57 -1.70
CA ARG A 170 -9.38 -5.04 -1.73
C ARG A 170 -8.10 -5.50 -2.42
N PHE A 171 -7.78 -4.90 -3.57
CA PHE A 171 -6.54 -5.20 -4.29
C PHE A 171 -5.30 -4.95 -3.43
N ILE A 172 -5.25 -3.83 -2.70
CA ILE A 172 -4.13 -3.50 -1.81
C ILE A 172 -3.99 -4.53 -0.68
N ARG A 173 -5.11 -4.96 -0.07
CA ARG A 173 -5.09 -6.04 0.93
C ARG A 173 -4.55 -7.35 0.36
N ASP A 174 -5.04 -7.77 -0.81
CA ASP A 174 -4.59 -9.01 -1.44
C ASP A 174 -3.11 -8.94 -1.85
N LEU A 175 -2.64 -7.77 -2.32
CA LEU A 175 -1.23 -7.52 -2.66
C LEU A 175 -0.31 -7.67 -1.44
N VAL A 176 -0.72 -7.12 -0.29
CA VAL A 176 0.00 -7.24 0.98
C VAL A 176 0.04 -8.70 1.44
N ALA A 177 -1.08 -9.41 1.38
CA ALA A 177 -1.12 -10.84 1.72
C ALA A 177 -0.23 -11.69 0.81
N ALA A 178 -0.22 -11.43 -0.50
CA ALA A 178 0.67 -12.12 -1.44
C ALA A 178 2.14 -11.82 -1.15
N THR A 179 2.45 -10.58 -0.77
CA THR A 179 3.80 -10.17 -0.37
C THR A 179 4.26 -10.89 0.90
N GLU A 180 3.40 -11.00 1.92
CA GLU A 180 3.69 -11.75 3.14
C GLU A 180 4.04 -13.22 2.84
N ASN A 181 3.18 -13.88 2.08
CA ASN A 181 3.34 -15.30 1.74
C ASN A 181 4.65 -15.53 0.99
N TYR A 182 4.93 -14.71 -0.02
CA TYR A 182 6.14 -14.84 -0.81
C TYR A 182 7.40 -14.59 0.00
N LEU A 183 7.41 -13.61 0.91
CA LEU A 183 8.57 -13.35 1.76
C LEU A 183 8.76 -14.42 2.81
N ALA A 184 7.69 -14.98 3.37
CA ALA A 184 7.78 -16.09 4.34
C ALA A 184 8.40 -17.35 3.74
N GLU A 185 8.25 -17.57 2.43
CA GLU A 185 8.93 -18.67 1.72
C GLU A 185 10.41 -18.40 1.43
N LYS A 186 10.82 -17.12 1.43
CA LYS A 186 12.18 -16.69 1.04
C LYS A 186 13.07 -16.32 2.23
N ILE A 187 12.50 -15.96 3.39
CA ILE A 187 13.20 -15.41 4.57
C ILE A 187 12.58 -15.90 5.88
#